data_AF-A0A8S3CTM9-F1
#
_entry.id   AF-A0A8S3CTM9-F1
#
_cell.length_a   1.000
_cell.length_b   1.000
_cell.length_c   1.000
_cell.angle_alpha   90.00
_cell.angle_beta   90.00
_cell.angle_gamma   90.00
#
_symmetry.space_group_name_H-M   'P 1'
#
loop_
_entity.id
_entity.type
_entity.pdbx_description
1 polymer ?
#
loop_
_entity_poly.entity_id
_entity_poly.type
_entity_poly.pdbx_seq_one_letter_code
_entity_poly.pdbx_strand_id
1 'polypeptide(L)'
;MASFFRGPFQSTPFQQAIEKATDGNQPSEDWGLIMRICDHVVMHEDSAKEAVKIIRKRLQINPVTSGWRTIGLTLTLLEALTKNCGKSFHLQIAQKDFLKDFRGVLAPKNSPPAAIQEKVLGMIQ
;
A
#
# COMPACT_ATOMS: atom_id res chain seq x y z
N MET A 1 -34.84 4.08 0.85
CA MET A 1 -34.46 4.32 2.27
C MET A 1 -33.00 3.94 2.41
N ALA A 2 -32.14 4.91 2.72
CA ALA A 2 -30.70 4.74 2.83
C ALA A 2 -30.34 3.84 4.01
N SER A 3 -29.58 2.78 3.77
CA SER A 3 -29.05 1.90 4.81
C SER A 3 -27.91 2.60 5.55
N PHE A 4 -28.26 3.25 6.66
CA PHE A 4 -27.40 4.03 7.55
C PHE A 4 -26.65 3.19 8.61
N PHE A 5 -26.48 1.87 8.40
CA PHE A 5 -25.78 1.01 9.35
C PHE A 5 -24.64 0.25 8.67
N ARG A 6 -23.51 0.94 8.44
CA ARG A 6 -22.22 0.27 8.19
C ARG A 6 -21.51 0.16 9.54
N GLY A 7 -21.56 -1.02 10.15
CA GLY A 7 -20.84 -1.30 11.40
C GLY A 7 -19.32 -1.18 11.23
N PRO A 8 -18.55 -1.01 12.32
CA PRO A 8 -17.12 -0.69 12.28
C PRO A 8 -16.17 -1.80 11.76
N PHE A 9 -16.70 -2.91 11.23
CA PHE A 9 -15.94 -4.14 10.97
C PHE A 9 -16.00 -4.70 9.54
N GLN A 10 -16.66 -4.04 8.59
CA GLN A 10 -16.67 -4.54 7.20
C GLN A 10 -15.68 -3.78 6.33
N SER A 11 -14.59 -4.45 5.96
CA SER A 11 -13.62 -3.96 4.96
C SER A 11 -14.32 -3.69 3.64
N THR A 12 -14.08 -2.52 3.03
CA THR A 12 -14.62 -2.19 1.71
C THR A 12 -14.07 -3.15 0.64
N PRO A 13 -14.78 -3.39 -0.48
CA PRO A 13 -14.24 -4.20 -1.57
C PRO A 13 -12.88 -3.69 -2.07
N PHE A 14 -12.70 -2.37 -2.07
CA PHE A 14 -11.43 -1.72 -2.41
C PHE A 14 -10.32 -2.04 -1.38
N GLN A 15 -10.64 -1.99 -0.08
CA GLN A 15 -9.72 -2.41 0.97
C GLN A 15 -9.33 -3.88 0.83
N GLN A 16 -10.28 -4.77 0.59
CA GLN A 16 -10.01 -6.20 0.40
C GLN A 16 -9.13 -6.45 -0.82
N ALA A 17 -9.31 -5.69 -1.91
CA ALA A 17 -8.45 -5.78 -3.08
C ALA A 17 -6.99 -5.43 -2.76
N ILE A 18 -6.74 -4.36 -2.00
CA ILE A 18 -5.39 -3.97 -1.57
C ILE A 18 -4.80 -5.00 -0.60
N GLU A 19 -5.58 -5.49 0.36
CA GLU A 19 -5.14 -6.52 1.31
C GLU A 19 -4.76 -7.82 0.59
N LYS A 20 -5.54 -8.22 -0.42
CA LYS A 20 -5.25 -9.38 -1.26
C LYS A 20 -4.01 -9.17 -2.11
N ALA A 21 -3.89 -8.04 -2.81
CA ALA A 21 -2.73 -7.72 -3.66
C ALA A 21 -1.41 -7.63 -2.90
N THR A 22 -1.47 -7.47 -1.57
CA THR A 22 -0.29 -7.35 -0.72
C THR A 22 -0.16 -8.51 0.25
N ASP A 23 -0.95 -9.59 0.11
CA ASP A 23 -0.92 -10.73 1.03
C ASP A 23 0.43 -11.46 0.95
N GLY A 24 1.11 -11.53 2.09
CA GLY A 24 2.42 -12.17 2.22
C GLY A 24 2.44 -13.66 1.86
N ASN A 25 1.27 -14.30 1.73
CA ASN A 25 1.15 -15.68 1.28
C ASN A 25 1.09 -15.82 -0.25
N GLN A 26 1.04 -14.71 -1.01
CA GLN A 26 1.05 -14.78 -2.47
C GLN A 26 2.41 -15.21 -3.03
N PRO A 27 2.44 -16.18 -3.97
CA PRO A 27 3.68 -16.68 -4.57
C PRO A 27 4.37 -15.64 -5.46
N SER A 28 3.62 -14.69 -6.02
CA SER A 28 4.11 -13.59 -6.85
C SER A 28 3.12 -12.42 -6.85
N GLU A 29 3.50 -11.31 -7.46
CA GLU A 29 2.65 -10.16 -7.72
C GLU A 29 1.44 -10.54 -8.59
N ASP A 30 0.23 -10.20 -8.14
CA ASP A 30 -0.98 -10.22 -8.97
C ASP A 30 -1.11 -8.91 -9.75
N TRP A 31 -0.38 -8.79 -10.86
CA TRP A 31 -0.38 -7.58 -11.70
C TRP A 31 -1.78 -7.24 -12.24
N GLY A 32 -2.62 -8.24 -12.50
CA GLY A 32 -4.00 -8.01 -12.91
C GLY A 32 -4.83 -7.34 -11.83
N LEU A 33 -4.60 -7.67 -10.55
CA LEU A 33 -5.24 -6.98 -9.43
C LEU A 33 -4.61 -5.61 -9.16
N ILE A 34 -3.28 -5.49 -9.24
CA ILE A 34 -2.56 -4.21 -9.06
C ILE A 34 -3.07 -3.16 -10.05
N MET A 35 -3.22 -3.52 -11.34
CA MET A 35 -3.71 -2.57 -12.35
C MET A 35 -5.17 -2.19 -12.11
N ARG A 36 -6.03 -3.13 -11.70
CA ARG A 36 -7.42 -2.81 -11.30
C ARG A 36 -7.49 -1.83 -10.12
N ILE A 37 -6.57 -1.96 -9.16
CA ILE A 37 -6.45 -1.01 -8.04
C ILE A 37 -6.03 0.37 -8.58
N CYS A 38 -5.07 0.43 -9.50
CA CYS A 38 -4.66 1.70 -10.14
C CYS A 38 -5.83 2.37 -10.87
N ASP A 39 -6.58 1.61 -11.67
CA ASP A 39 -7.76 2.10 -12.39
C ASP A 39 -8.81 2.66 -11.42
N HIS A 40 -9.08 1.94 -10.32
CA HIS A 40 -10.00 2.41 -9.29
C HIS A 40 -9.53 3.72 -8.66
N VAL A 41 -8.22 3.86 -8.38
CA VAL A 41 -7.63 5.08 -7.81
C VAL A 41 -7.75 6.27 -8.76
N VAL A 42 -7.57 6.05 -10.06
CA VAL A 42 -7.72 7.08 -11.10
C VAL A 42 -9.17 7.53 -11.22
N MET A 43 -10.13 6.59 -11.15
CA MET A 43 -11.55 6.88 -11.42
C MET A 43 -12.29 7.54 -10.25
N HIS A 44 -11.82 7.41 -9.00
CA HIS A 44 -12.59 7.83 -7.82
C HIS A 44 -11.80 8.80 -6.94
N GLU A 45 -12.33 9.99 -6.72
CA GLU A 45 -11.67 11.11 -6.04
C GLU A 45 -11.16 10.76 -4.62
N ASP A 46 -11.96 10.06 -3.82
CA ASP A 46 -11.61 9.72 -2.42
C ASP A 46 -10.70 8.49 -2.27
N SER A 47 -10.58 7.68 -3.33
CA SER A 47 -9.94 6.38 -3.23
C SER A 47 -8.42 6.47 -3.09
N ALA A 48 -7.78 7.55 -3.55
CA ALA A 48 -6.36 7.80 -3.32
C ALA A 48 -6.04 7.90 -1.81
N LYS A 49 -6.88 8.62 -1.05
CA LYS A 49 -6.71 8.78 0.39
C LYS A 49 -6.96 7.47 1.13
N GLU A 50 -7.99 6.72 0.72
CA GLU A 50 -8.27 5.39 1.28
C GLU A 50 -7.11 4.41 1.01
N ALA A 51 -6.61 4.37 -0.23
CA ALA A 51 -5.48 3.52 -0.62
C ALA A 51 -4.24 3.80 0.22
N VAL A 52 -3.86 5.07 0.37
CA VAL A 52 -2.70 5.47 1.17
C VAL A 52 -2.88 5.08 2.64
N LYS A 53 -4.09 5.24 3.20
CA LYS A 53 -4.39 4.80 4.58
C LYS A 53 -4.15 3.30 4.76
N ILE A 54 -4.55 2.47 3.79
CA ILE A 54 -4.38 1.02 3.86
C ILE A 54 -2.91 0.65 3.66
N ILE A 55 -2.25 1.23 2.66
CA ILE A 55 -0.81 1.03 2.38
C ILE A 55 0.04 1.34 3.62
N ARG A 56 -0.21 2.46 4.31
CA ARG A 56 0.50 2.80 5.55
C ARG A 56 0.40 1.70 6.60
N LYS A 57 -0.80 1.14 6.81
CA LYS A 57 -0.99 0.02 7.75
C LYS A 57 -0.20 -1.22 7.33
N ARG A 58 -0.16 -1.52 6.04
CA ARG A 58 0.58 -2.68 5.50
C ARG A 58 2.09 -2.52 5.65
N LEU A 59 2.63 -1.30 5.47
CA LEU A 59 4.05 -0.99 5.67
C LEU A 59 4.50 -1.11 7.15
N GLN A 60 3.56 -1.03 8.09
CA GLN A 60 3.82 -1.12 9.53
C GLN A 60 3.68 -2.54 10.11
N ILE A 61 3.39 -3.55 9.28
CA ILE A 61 3.24 -4.94 9.74
C ILE A 61 4.56 -5.47 10.32
N ASN A 62 4.48 -6.23 11.40
CA ASN A 62 5.64 -6.83 12.06
C ASN A 62 6.36 -7.81 11.11
N PRO A 63 7.68 -7.67 10.92
CA PRO A 63 8.45 -8.46 9.94
C PRO A 63 8.64 -9.96 10.23
N VAL A 64 8.37 -10.46 11.44
CA VAL A 64 8.95 -11.74 11.96
C VAL A 64 8.40 -13.05 11.36
N THR A 65 7.39 -13.05 10.49
CA THR A 65 6.84 -14.32 9.91
C THR A 65 6.49 -14.26 8.42
N SER A 66 5.69 -13.28 7.98
CA SER A 66 5.45 -12.98 6.54
C SER A 66 5.42 -11.49 6.24
N GLY A 67 5.91 -10.69 7.19
CA GLY A 67 5.85 -9.23 7.12
C GLY A 67 6.70 -8.66 5.99
N TRP A 68 7.90 -9.21 5.76
CA TRP A 68 8.74 -8.74 4.65
C TRP A 68 8.14 -8.99 3.27
N ARG A 69 7.47 -10.14 3.09
CA ARG A 69 6.78 -10.44 1.83
C ARG A 69 5.60 -9.49 1.62
N THR A 70 4.82 -9.26 2.66
CA THR A 70 3.73 -8.27 2.66
C THR A 70 4.24 -6.87 2.33
N ILE A 71 5.32 -6.44 2.97
CA ILE A 71 5.96 -5.13 2.73
C ILE A 71 6.46 -5.05 1.29
N GLY A 72 7.14 -6.08 0.78
CA GLY A 72 7.63 -6.11 -0.61
C GLY A 72 6.51 -5.96 -1.64
N LEU A 73 5.42 -6.73 -1.50
CA LEU A 73 4.24 -6.59 -2.37
C LEU A 73 3.56 -5.22 -2.21
N THR A 74 3.51 -4.70 -0.98
CA THR A 74 3.00 -3.34 -0.72
C THR A 74 3.82 -2.27 -1.43
N LEU A 75 5.15 -2.39 -1.42
CA LEU A 75 6.05 -1.48 -2.12
C LEU A 75 5.87 -1.58 -3.64
N THR A 76 5.63 -2.78 -4.19
CA THR A 76 5.26 -2.94 -5.61
C THR A 76 3.96 -2.27 -5.95
N LEU A 77 2.91 -2.45 -5.14
CA LEU A 77 1.65 -1.75 -5.35
C LEU A 77 1.83 -0.22 -5.27
N LEU A 78 2.57 0.28 -4.28
CA LEU A 78 2.86 1.70 -4.13
C LEU A 78 3.60 2.28 -5.34
N GLU A 79 4.58 1.54 -5.87
CA GLU A 79 5.32 1.92 -7.07
C GLU A 79 4.40 2.00 -8.30
N ALA A 80 3.53 1.01 -8.49
CA ALA A 80 2.54 1.01 -9.57
C ALA A 80 1.58 2.20 -9.45
N LEU A 81 1.05 2.47 -8.26
CA LEU A 81 0.16 3.61 -8.02
C LEU A 81 0.86 4.96 -8.28
N THR A 82 2.12 5.08 -7.88
CA THR A 82 2.94 6.27 -8.15
C THR A 82 3.11 6.52 -9.65
N LYS A 83 3.28 5.45 -10.43
CA LYS A 83 3.48 5.52 -11.88
C LYS A 83 2.17 5.76 -12.67
N ASN A 84 1.01 5.37 -12.14
CA ASN A 84 -0.23 5.34 -12.91
C ASN A 84 -1.32 6.32 -12.44
N CYS A 85 -1.32 6.79 -11.19
CA CYS A 85 -2.46 7.49 -10.59
C CYS A 85 -2.37 9.02 -10.56
N GLY A 86 -1.25 9.59 -11.01
CA GLY A 86 -1.07 11.03 -11.15
C GLY A 86 -1.17 11.84 -9.85
N LYS A 87 -1.54 13.12 -10.00
CA LYS A 87 -1.39 14.16 -8.96
C LYS A 87 -2.17 13.88 -7.67
N SER A 88 -3.41 13.37 -7.77
CA SER A 88 -4.26 13.12 -6.59
C SER A 88 -3.59 12.13 -5.63
N PHE A 89 -2.98 11.06 -6.16
CA PHE A 89 -2.24 10.08 -5.39
C PHE A 89 -0.92 10.65 -4.86
N HIS A 90 -0.16 11.37 -5.70
CA HIS A 90 1.10 11.99 -5.30
C HIS A 90 0.94 12.93 -4.10
N LEU A 91 -0.13 13.72 -4.06
CA LEU A 91 -0.43 14.60 -2.92
C LEU A 91 -0.66 13.83 -1.61
N GLN A 92 -1.19 12.60 -1.67
CA GLN A 92 -1.38 11.77 -0.47
C GLN A 92 -0.06 11.19 0.04
N ILE A 93 0.81 10.70 -0.85
CA ILE A 93 2.11 10.12 -0.46
C ILE A 93 3.16 11.17 -0.11
N ALA A 94 3.00 12.42 -0.55
CA ALA A 94 3.86 13.54 -0.15
C ALA A 94 3.60 14.02 1.30
N GLN A 95 2.58 13.50 1.99
CA GLN A 95 2.27 13.91 3.36
C GLN A 95 3.35 13.44 4.34
N LYS A 96 3.69 14.32 5.30
CA LYS A 96 4.73 14.07 6.32
C LYS A 96 4.54 12.73 7.06
N ASP A 97 3.30 12.39 7.39
CA ASP A 97 2.99 11.17 8.11
C ASP A 97 3.20 9.92 7.26
N PHE A 98 2.85 9.96 5.97
CA PHE A 98 3.16 8.89 5.04
C PHE A 98 4.66 8.70 4.90
N LEU A 99 5.41 9.78 4.64
CA LEU A 99 6.87 9.74 4.50
C LEU A 99 7.57 9.23 5.78
N LYS A 100 7.01 9.52 6.95
CA LYS A 100 7.50 9.00 8.24
C LYS A 100 7.33 7.49 8.35
N ASP A 101 6.21 6.95 7.92
CA ASP A 101 5.96 5.51 7.95
C ASP A 101 6.79 4.79 6.88
N PHE A 102 6.86 5.37 5.68
CA PHE A 102 7.64 4.86 4.57
C PHE A 102 9.12 4.73 4.91
N ARG A 103 9.76 5.80 5.43
CA ARG A 103 11.15 5.72 5.92
C ARG A 103 11.30 4.79 7.12
N GLY A 104 10.22 4.60 7.89
CA GLY A 104 10.19 3.71 9.06
C GLY A 104 10.44 2.26 8.69
N VAL A 105 10.16 1.85 7.45
CA VAL A 105 10.52 0.52 6.91
C VAL A 105 12.03 0.28 7.00
N LEU A 106 12.84 1.31 6.75
CA LEU A 106 14.30 1.26 6.80
C LEU A 106 14.90 1.41 8.21
N ALA A 107 14.07 1.52 9.25
CA ALA A 107 14.57 1.71 10.61
C ALA A 107 15.51 0.54 10.99
N PRO A 108 16.72 0.80 11.53
CA PRO A 108 17.71 -0.24 11.85
C PRO A 108 17.15 -1.35 12.76
N LYS A 109 16.27 -0.97 13.69
CA LYS A 109 15.57 -1.90 14.59
C LYS A 109 14.75 -2.98 13.87
N ASN A 110 14.32 -2.73 12.63
CA ASN A 110 13.56 -3.69 11.84
C ASN A 110 14.49 -4.67 11.11
N SER A 111 15.75 -4.31 10.84
CA SER A 111 16.70 -5.11 10.05
C SER A 111 16.13 -5.59 8.69
N PRO A 112 15.72 -4.66 7.81
CA PRO A 112 15.11 -5.01 6.52
C PRO A 112 16.08 -5.77 5.59
N PRO A 113 15.60 -6.79 4.85
CA PRO A 113 16.38 -7.46 3.80
C PRO A 113 16.88 -6.47 2.73
N ALA A 114 18.02 -6.77 2.11
CA ALA A 114 18.63 -5.92 1.08
C ALA A 114 17.65 -5.57 -0.06
N ALA A 115 16.87 -6.54 -0.54
CA ALA A 115 15.87 -6.31 -1.58
C ALA A 115 14.79 -5.27 -1.19
N ILE A 116 14.42 -5.20 0.09
CA ILE A 116 13.49 -4.17 0.59
C ILE A 116 14.20 -2.82 0.65
N GLN A 117 15.46 -2.79 1.09
CA GLN A 117 16.25 -1.56 1.14
C GLN A 117 16.41 -0.95 -0.26
N GLU A 118 16.85 -1.74 -1.23
CA GLU A 118 17.01 -1.31 -2.63
C GLU A 118 15.70 -0.78 -3.20
N LYS A 119 14.58 -1.46 -2.96
CA LYS A 119 13.27 -1.04 -3.46
C LYS A 119 12.81 0.28 -2.86
N VAL A 120 12.98 0.49 -1.56
CA VAL A 120 12.64 1.76 -0.92
C VAL A 120 13.55 2.89 -1.41
N LEU A 121 14.86 2.64 -1.53
CA LEU A 121 15.82 3.63 -2.00
C LEU A 121 15.56 4.03 -3.45
N GLY A 122 15.23 3.07 -4.33
CA GLY A 122 14.89 3.32 -5.72
C GLY A 122 13.59 4.10 -5.93
N MET A 123 12.74 4.24 -4.90
CA MET A 123 11.54 5.08 -4.93
C MET A 123 11.80 6.52 -4.43
N ILE A 124 12.97 6.78 -3.83
CA ILE A 124 13.36 8.10 -3.31
C ILE A 124 14.23 8.86 -4.33
N GLN A 125 15.01 8.13 -5.12
CA GLN A 125 15.94 8.65 -6.12
C GLN A 125 15.23 9.03 -7.42
#